data_AF-A0A1H7VUG5-F1
#
_entry.id   AF-A0A1H7VUG5-F1
#
_cell.length_a   1.000
_cell.length_b   1.000
_cell.length_c   1.000
_cell.angle_alpha   90.00
_cell.angle_beta   90.00
_cell.angle_gamma   90.00
#
_symmetry.space_group_name_H-M   'P 1'
#
loop_
_entity.id
_entity.type
_entity.pdbx_description
1 polymer ?
#
loop_
_entity_poly.entity_id
_entity_poly.type
_entity_poly.pdbx_seq_one_letter_code
_entity_poly.pdbx_strand_id
1 'polypeptide(L)'
;MAGKWLAAILLGLPLSTALVGLIVLLWPGKLEVHTLPLLLLSFPVWIGVMAAAFACRSGARAWLWLGGATLLCFGALYAVKALGWAAVPA
;
A
#
# COMPACT_ATOMS: atom_id res chain seq x y z
N MET A 1 8.92 14.19 -17.15
CA MET A 1 9.31 13.51 -15.89
C MET A 1 8.47 13.93 -14.68
N ALA A 2 8.05 15.20 -14.56
CA ALA A 2 7.22 15.70 -13.45
C ALA A 2 5.99 14.84 -13.11
N GLY A 3 5.24 14.34 -14.12
CA GLY A 3 4.08 13.48 -13.87
C GLY A 3 4.39 12.17 -13.15
N LYS A 4 5.61 11.61 -13.30
CA LYS A 4 6.04 10.39 -12.59
C LYS A 4 6.39 10.70 -11.13
N TRP A 5 7.05 11.84 -10.88
CA TRP A 5 7.33 12.34 -9.54
C TRP A 5 6.06 12.67 -8.76
N LEU A 6 5.09 13.33 -9.40
CA LEU A 6 3.78 13.62 -8.80
C LEU A 6 3.01 12.35 -8.46
N ALA A 7 2.99 11.37 -9.38
CA ALA A 7 2.36 10.07 -9.12
C ALA A 7 3.03 9.38 -7.93
N ALA A 8 4.36 9.34 -7.91
CA ALA A 8 5.12 8.74 -6.83
C ALA A 8 4.78 9.44 -5.51
N ILE A 9 4.96 10.77 -5.40
CA ILE A 9 4.77 11.50 -4.14
C ILE A 9 3.33 11.37 -3.63
N LEU A 10 2.34 11.52 -4.50
CA LEU A 10 0.93 11.48 -4.10
C LEU A 10 0.44 10.08 -3.78
N LEU A 11 0.80 9.07 -4.57
CA LEU A 11 0.24 7.71 -4.46
C LEU A 11 1.17 6.74 -3.75
N GLY A 12 2.46 7.05 -3.65
CA GLY A 12 3.45 6.17 -3.07
C GLY A 12 3.19 5.88 -1.60
N LEU A 13 2.92 6.92 -0.82
CA LEU A 13 2.69 6.80 0.63
C LEU A 13 1.32 6.18 0.97
N PRO A 14 0.22 6.55 0.29
CA PRO A 14 -1.06 5.83 0.44
C PRO A 14 -0.97 4.36 0.00
N LEU A 15 -0.26 4.06 -1.09
CA LEU A 15 -0.13 2.68 -1.57
C LEU A 15 0.69 1.82 -0.59
N SER A 16 1.83 2.31 -0.11
CA SER A 16 2.65 1.55 0.84
C SER A 16 1.94 1.29 2.16
N THR A 17 1.25 2.30 2.69
CA THR A 17 0.46 2.15 3.92
C THR A 17 -0.70 1.18 3.75
N ALA A 18 -1.43 1.24 2.63
CA ALA A 18 -2.51 0.30 2.35
C ALA A 18 -2.00 -1.14 2.17
N LEU A 19 -0.89 -1.34 1.47
CA LEU A 19 -0.25 -2.65 1.29
C LEU A 19 0.17 -3.25 2.63
N VAL A 20 0.93 -2.50 3.43
CA VAL A 20 1.40 -2.97 4.73
C VAL A 20 0.22 -3.22 5.68
N GLY A 21 -0.77 -2.32 5.71
CA GLY A 21 -1.98 -2.51 6.51
C GLY A 21 -2.75 -3.76 6.13
N LEU A 22 -2.87 -4.05 4.83
CA LEU A 22 -3.52 -5.27 4.33
C LEU A 22 -2.75 -6.52 4.78
N ILE A 23 -1.42 -6.49 4.69
CA ILE A 23 -0.56 -7.59 5.15
C ILE A 23 -0.74 -7.79 6.66
N VAL A 24 -0.68 -6.73 7.47
CA VAL A 24 -0.86 -6.80 8.93
C VAL A 24 -2.21 -7.42 9.29
N LEU A 25 -3.29 -7.03 8.61
CA LEU A 25 -4.64 -7.52 8.91
C LEU A 25 -4.87 -8.97 8.47
N LEU A 26 -4.24 -9.40 7.39
CA LEU A 26 -4.35 -10.77 6.88
C LEU A 26 -3.31 -11.72 7.51
N TRP A 27 -2.30 -11.18 8.20
CA TRP A 27 -1.25 -11.98 8.79
C TRP A 27 -1.77 -12.79 9.98
N PRO A 28 -1.56 -14.12 10.02
CA PRO A 28 -2.01 -14.93 11.14
C PRO A 28 -1.18 -14.63 12.39
N GLY A 29 -1.84 -14.20 13.47
CA GLY A 29 -1.24 -14.06 14.80
C GLY A 29 -1.70 -12.82 15.56
N LYS A 30 -1.16 -12.62 16.77
CA LYS A 30 -1.45 -11.46 17.64
C LYS A 30 -0.88 -10.16 17.08
N LEU A 31 -1.72 -9.22 16.64
CA LEU A 31 -1.28 -7.94 16.05
C LEU A 31 -0.11 -7.27 16.79
N GLU A 32 -0.10 -7.25 18.13
CA GLU A 32 0.95 -6.64 18.95
C GLU A 32 2.38 -7.09 18.60
N VAL A 33 2.56 -8.34 18.16
CA VAL A 33 3.87 -8.91 17.84
C VAL A 33 4.34 -8.53 16.43
N HIS A 34 3.43 -8.49 15.46
CA HIS A 34 3.76 -8.32 14.04
C HIS A 34 3.61 -6.87 13.56
N THR A 35 2.83 -6.04 14.26
CA THR A 35 2.48 -4.69 13.82
C THR A 35 3.72 -3.80 13.71
N LEU A 36 4.57 -3.74 14.73
CA LEU A 36 5.79 -2.92 14.72
C LEU A 36 6.77 -3.32 13.60
N PRO A 37 7.19 -4.60 13.44
CA PRO A 37 8.10 -4.97 12.36
C PRO A 37 7.48 -4.77 10.97
N LEU A 38 6.18 -5.00 10.79
CA LEU A 38 5.49 -4.74 9.51
C LEU A 38 5.39 -3.24 9.22
N LEU A 39 5.18 -2.39 10.24
CA LEU A 39 5.24 -0.94 10.08
C LEU A 39 6.62 -0.47 9.63
N LEU A 40 7.70 -1.05 10.17
CA LEU A 40 9.05 -0.75 9.72
C LEU A 40 9.29 -1.17 8.27
N LEU A 41 8.64 -2.25 7.80
CA LEU A 41 8.62 -2.66 6.39
C LEU A 41 7.90 -1.64 5.46
N SER A 42 7.12 -0.71 6.00
CA SER A 42 6.50 0.36 5.20
C SER A 42 7.53 1.23 4.49
N PHE A 43 8.69 1.50 5.13
CA PHE A 43 9.76 2.29 4.51
C PHE A 43 10.36 1.64 3.25
N PRO A 44 10.83 0.38 3.28
CA PRO A 44 11.33 -0.27 2.07
C PRO A 44 10.23 -0.50 1.03
N VAL A 45 8.99 -0.80 1.44
CA VAL A 45 7.86 -0.91 0.50
C VAL A 45 7.62 0.43 -0.20
N TRP A 46 7.65 1.54 0.54
CA TRP A 46 7.49 2.88 0.00
C TRP A 46 8.58 3.24 -1.01
N ILE A 47 9.84 2.91 -0.70
CA ILE A 47 10.97 3.08 -1.64
C ILE A 47 10.78 2.23 -2.89
N GLY A 48 10.32 0.98 -2.75
CA GLY A 48 10.01 0.11 -3.88
C GLY A 48 8.91 0.68 -4.78
N VAL A 49 7.85 1.23 -4.17
CA VAL A 49 6.76 1.90 -4.89
C VAL A 49 7.23 3.16 -5.61
N MET A 50 8.07 3.97 -4.97
CA MET A 50 8.75 5.12 -5.59
C MET A 50 9.55 4.69 -6.82
N ALA A 51 10.38 3.64 -6.67
CA ALA A 51 11.21 3.12 -7.76
C ALA A 51 10.36 2.57 -8.92
N ALA A 52 9.24 1.90 -8.62
CA ALA A 52 8.32 1.38 -9.63
C ALA A 52 7.68 2.50 -10.49
N ALA A 53 7.47 3.68 -9.90
CA ALA A 53 7.03 4.85 -10.66
C ALA A 53 8.05 5.24 -11.76
N PHE A 54 9.35 5.07 -11.50
CA PHE A 54 10.41 5.32 -12.47
C PHE A 54 10.58 4.22 -13.51
N ALA A 55 10.22 2.97 -13.20
CA ALA A 55 10.19 1.87 -14.17
C ALA A 55 9.12 2.08 -15.27
N CYS A 56 8.09 2.89 -15.02
CA CYS A 56 7.05 3.17 -16.01
C CYS A 56 7.53 4.08 -17.15
N ARG A 57 7.32 3.67 -18.41
CA ARG A 57 7.77 4.41 -19.60
C ARG A 57 7.12 5.79 -19.79
N SER A 58 5.94 6.03 -19.19
CA SER A 58 5.24 7.33 -19.23
C SER A 58 4.61 7.70 -17.88
N GLY A 59 4.40 9.00 -17.66
CA GLY A 59 3.74 9.51 -16.44
C GLY A 59 2.29 9.06 -16.30
N ALA A 60 1.54 9.02 -17.40
CA ALA A 60 0.16 8.51 -17.40
C ALA A 60 0.10 7.02 -17.00
N ARG A 61 1.06 6.20 -17.46
CA ARG A 61 1.11 4.78 -17.08
C ARG A 61 1.50 4.60 -15.61
N ALA A 62 2.39 5.45 -15.09
CA ALA A 62 2.71 5.46 -13.66
C ALA A 62 1.47 5.79 -12.82
N TRP A 63 0.68 6.78 -13.22
CA TRP A 63 -0.58 7.12 -12.58
C TRP A 63 -1.60 5.99 -12.61
N LEU A 64 -1.78 5.33 -13.76
CA LEU A 64 -2.71 4.20 -13.87
C LEU A 64 -2.28 3.01 -13.02
N TRP A 65 -0.99 2.69 -13.00
CA TRP A 65 -0.48 1.58 -12.19
C TRP A 65 -0.53 1.89 -10.70
N LEU A 66 0.01 3.03 -10.27
CA LEU A 66 0.02 3.42 -8.87
C LEU A 66 -1.41 3.65 -8.37
N GLY A 67 -2.23 4.38 -9.12
CA GLY A 67 -3.61 4.69 -8.75
C GLY A 67 -4.48 3.44 -8.75
N GLY A 68 -4.34 2.57 -9.74
CA GLY A 68 -5.01 1.28 -9.79
C GLY A 68 -4.61 0.38 -8.61
N ALA A 69 -3.32 0.29 -8.30
CA ALA A 69 -2.84 -0.46 -7.15
C ALA A 69 -3.35 0.13 -5.83
N THR A 70 -3.40 1.45 -5.68
CA THR A 70 -3.95 2.12 -4.49
C THR A 70 -5.43 1.79 -4.33
N LEU A 71 -6.23 1.95 -5.39
CA LEU A 71 -7.66 1.63 -5.37
C LEU A 71 -7.90 0.16 -5.05
N LEU A 72 -7.11 -0.75 -5.61
CA LEU A 72 -7.20 -2.18 -5.32
C LEU A 72 -6.87 -2.48 -3.85
N CYS A 73 -5.81 -1.89 -3.29
CA CYS A 73 -5.42 -2.13 -1.89
C CYS A 73 -6.47 -1.58 -0.92
N PHE A 74 -6.95 -0.36 -1.14
CA PHE A 74 -8.02 0.22 -0.33
C PHE A 74 -9.36 -0.51 -0.49
N GLY A 75 -9.68 -0.97 -1.70
CA GLY A 75 -10.85 -1.80 -1.95
C GLY A 75 -10.76 -3.14 -1.21
N ALA A 76 -9.58 -3.77 -1.21
CA ALA A 76 -9.33 -4.99 -0.45
C ALA A 76 -9.42 -4.76 1.07
N LEU A 77 -8.84 -3.67 1.58
CA LEU A 77 -8.98 -3.28 2.99
C LEU A 77 -10.45 -3.08 3.38
N TYR A 78 -11.22 -2.40 2.53
CA TYR A 78 -12.65 -2.22 2.73
C TYR A 78 -13.40 -3.55 2.74
N ALA A 79 -13.08 -4.46 1.81
CA ALA A 79 -13.66 -5.79 1.76
C ALA A 79 -13.32 -6.62 3.02
N VAL A 80 -12.06 -6.62 3.47
CA VAL A 80 -11.61 -7.29 4.70
C VAL A 80 -12.38 -6.75 5.92
N LYS A 81 -12.58 -5.43 5.98
CA LYS A 81 -13.39 -4.78 7.02
C LYS A 81 -14.86 -5.18 6.93
N ALA A 82 -15.45 -5.19 5.73
CA ALA A 82 -16.85 -5.52 5.50
C ALA A 82 -17.16 -7.00 5.79
N LEU A 83 -16.20 -7.90 5.54
CA LEU A 83 -16.31 -9.34 5.81
C LEU A 83 -16.07 -9.70 7.28
N GLY A 84 -15.70 -8.73 8.12
CA GLY A 84 -15.37 -8.97 9.54
C GLY A 84 -14.09 -9.78 9.75
N TRP A 85 -13.23 -9.87 8.74
CA TRP A 85 -11.94 -10.57 8.81
C TRP A 85 -10.85 -9.77 9.51
N ALA A 86 -11.05 -8.46 9.64
CA ALA A 86 -10.16 -7.64 10.43
C ALA A 86 -10.31 -8.04 11.90
N ALA A 87 -9.30 -8.69 12.45
CA ALA A 87 -9.13 -8.94 13.88
C ALA A 87 -8.90 -7.60 14.62
N VAL A 88 -9.90 -6.72 14.59
CA VAL A 88 -9.97 -5.55 15.46
C VAL A 88 -10.69 -6.06 16.70
N PRO A 89 -10.01 -6.20 17.86
CA PRO A 89 -10.74 -6.41 19.10
C PRO A 89 -11.73 -5.26 19.26
N ALA A 90 -13.00 -5.64 19.50
CA ALA A 90 -14.10 -4.70 19.72
C ALA A 90 -13.81 -3.75 20.90
#